data_AF-A0A1V5JZZ1-F1
#
_entry.id   AF-A0A1V5JZZ1-F1
#
_cell.length_a   1.000
_cell.length_b   1.000
_cell.length_c   1.000
_cell.angle_alpha   90.00
_cell.angle_beta   90.00
_cell.angle_gamma   90.00
#
_symmetry.space_group_name_H-M   'P 1'
#
loop_
_entity.id
_entity.type
_entity.pdbx_description
1 polymer ?
#
loop_
_entity_poly.entity_id
_entity_poly.type
_entity_poly.pdbx_seq_one_letter_code
_entity_poly.pdbx_strand_id
1 'polypeptide(L)'
;MWCTESFLQTEREQAFILYHFMLSAVSAIINNPEISNDPEAVDTAGVEGVIRAYKNLLQADPGRRSSVFDEAVTSQEKGNLREFVKKLREKEK
;
A
#
# COMPACT_ATOMS: atom_id res chain seq x y z
N MET A 1 -21.10 -2.79 -23.61
CA MET A 1 -20.03 -3.77 -23.32
C MET A 1 -18.90 -3.03 -22.59
N TRP A 2 -19.07 -2.72 -21.30
CA TRP A 2 -18.11 -1.93 -20.49
C TRP A 2 -17.86 -2.52 -19.08
N CYS A 3 -18.60 -3.56 -18.66
CA CYS A 3 -18.45 -4.14 -17.31
C CYS A 3 -17.22 -5.03 -17.15
N THR A 4 -16.81 -5.75 -18.20
CA THR A 4 -15.72 -6.73 -18.10
C THR A 4 -14.35 -6.08 -17.99
N GLU A 5 -14.14 -4.95 -18.66
CA GLU A 5 -12.85 -4.26 -18.70
C GLU A 5 -12.54 -3.53 -17.38
N SER A 6 -13.55 -2.85 -16.80
CA SER A 6 -13.45 -2.20 -15.49
C SER A 6 -13.21 -3.22 -14.36
N PHE A 7 -13.92 -4.35 -14.39
CA PHE A 7 -13.75 -5.43 -13.41
C PHE A 7 -12.34 -6.03 -13.43
N LEU A 8 -11.82 -6.35 -14.63
CA LEU A 8 -10.45 -6.87 -14.81
C LEU A 8 -9.36 -5.84 -14.46
N GLN A 9 -9.68 -4.56 -14.54
CA GLN A 9 -8.77 -3.50 -14.12
C GLN A 9 -8.68 -3.43 -12.59
N THR A 10 -9.80 -3.52 -11.88
CA THR A 10 -9.84 -3.57 -10.42
C THR A 10 -9.10 -4.79 -9.86
N GLU A 11 -9.25 -5.98 -10.44
CA GLU A 11 -8.52 -7.18 -9.97
C GLU A 11 -7.00 -7.04 -10.14
N ARG A 12 -6.55 -6.46 -11.25
CA ARG A 12 -5.11 -6.22 -11.48
C ARG A 12 -4.54 -5.19 -10.51
N GLU A 13 -5.31 -4.15 -10.19
CA GLU A 13 -4.93 -3.15 -9.21
C GLU A 13 -4.83 -3.77 -7.80
N GLN A 14 -5.80 -4.59 -7.40
CA GLN A 14 -5.76 -5.32 -6.12
C GLN A 14 -4.57 -6.28 -6.05
N ALA A 15 -4.31 -7.06 -7.10
CA ALA A 15 -3.16 -7.95 -7.16
C ALA A 15 -1.84 -7.17 -7.06
N PHE A 16 -1.74 -6.02 -7.74
CA PHE A 16 -0.56 -5.14 -7.67
C PHE A 16 -0.32 -4.64 -6.26
N ILE A 17 -1.36 -4.18 -5.55
CA ILE A 17 -1.28 -3.70 -4.18
C ILE A 17 -0.83 -4.81 -3.24
N LEU A 18 -1.51 -5.97 -3.29
CA LEU A 18 -1.21 -7.11 -2.43
C LEU A 18 0.22 -7.61 -2.64
N TYR A 19 0.67 -7.69 -3.90
CA TYR A 19 2.03 -8.14 -4.22
C TYR A 19 3.10 -7.20 -3.65
N HIS A 20 2.97 -5.89 -3.86
CA HIS A 20 3.95 -4.91 -3.35
C HIS A 20 3.93 -4.81 -1.83
N PHE A 21 2.74 -4.91 -1.24
CA PHE A 21 2.57 -4.99 0.21
C PHE A 21 3.33 -6.19 0.77
N MET A 22 3.04 -7.40 0.28
CA MET A 22 3.65 -8.63 0.79
C MET A 22 5.17 -8.64 0.62
N LEU A 23 5.70 -8.26 -0.55
CA LEU A 23 7.14 -8.23 -0.78
C LEU A 23 7.85 -7.26 0.17
N SER A 24 7.24 -6.11 0.42
CA SER A 24 7.86 -5.09 1.27
C SER A 24 7.78 -5.46 2.75
N ALA A 25 6.65 -6.02 3.18
CA ALA A 25 6.48 -6.56 4.53
C ALA A 25 7.49 -7.70 4.81
N VAL A 26 7.61 -8.67 3.90
CA VAL A 26 8.57 -9.78 4.03
C VAL A 26 10.01 -9.27 4.01
N SER A 27 10.34 -8.34 3.11
CA SER A 27 11.67 -7.72 3.05
C SER A 27 12.03 -7.02 4.36
N ALA A 28 11.08 -6.30 4.97
CA ALA A 28 11.29 -5.65 6.25
C ALA A 28 11.54 -6.67 7.38
N ILE A 29 10.78 -7.77 7.41
CA ILE A 29 10.99 -8.85 8.41
C ILE A 29 12.35 -9.52 8.23
N ILE A 30 12.78 -9.77 6.99
CA ILE A 30 14.09 -10.37 6.72
C ILE A 30 15.23 -9.48 7.23
N ASN A 31 15.10 -8.16 7.06
CA ASN A 31 16.12 -7.20 7.48
C ASN A 31 16.08 -6.90 8.98
N ASN A 32 14.90 -6.96 9.60
CA ASN A 32 14.66 -6.66 11.02
C ASN A 32 13.70 -7.71 11.61
N PRO A 33 14.16 -8.93 11.95
CA PRO A 33 13.30 -10.05 12.35
C PRO A 33 12.38 -9.74 13.54
N GLU A 34 12.78 -8.86 14.45
CA GLU A 34 12.02 -8.44 15.62
C GLU A 34 10.65 -7.82 15.27
N ILE A 35 10.52 -7.20 14.10
CA ILE A 35 9.26 -6.57 13.68
C ILE A 35 8.17 -7.60 13.42
N SER A 36 8.50 -8.89 13.24
CA SER A 36 7.50 -9.94 13.03
C SER A 36 6.50 -10.06 14.19
N ASN A 37 6.87 -9.55 15.37
CA ASN A 37 6.03 -9.53 16.56
C ASN A 37 5.20 -8.25 16.71
N ASP A 38 5.38 -7.26 15.83
CA ASP A 38 4.61 -6.02 15.76
C ASP A 38 3.82 -5.99 14.44
N PRO A 39 2.58 -6.50 14.41
CA PRO A 39 1.75 -6.49 13.20
C PRO A 39 1.57 -5.09 12.60
N GLU A 40 1.56 -4.05 13.43
CA GLU A 40 1.44 -2.67 12.94
C GLU A 40 2.72 -2.22 12.21
N ALA A 41 3.89 -2.63 12.69
CA ALA A 41 5.16 -2.38 11.99
C ALA A 41 5.25 -3.14 10.66
N VAL A 42 4.78 -4.41 10.63
CA VAL A 42 4.72 -5.21 9.40
C VAL A 42 3.79 -4.56 8.37
N ASP A 43 2.59 -4.16 8.80
CA ASP A 43 1.62 -3.50 7.91
C ASP A 43 2.14 -2.15 7.42
N THR A 44 2.82 -1.38 8.30
CA THR A 44 3.44 -0.11 7.92
C THR A 44 4.49 -0.31 6.83
N ALA A 45 5.39 -1.29 6.98
CA ALA A 45 6.39 -1.61 5.97
C ALA A 45 5.77 -2.08 4.64
N GLY A 46 4.68 -2.85 4.70
CA GLY A 46 3.92 -3.23 3.52
C GLY A 46 3.35 -2.01 2.78
N VAL A 47 2.71 -1.08 3.52
CA VAL A 47 2.14 0.15 2.94
C VAL A 47 3.22 1.07 2.37
N GLU A 48 4.40 1.18 2.98
CA GLU A 48 5.54 1.91 2.41
C GLU A 48 5.95 1.35 1.03
N GLY A 49 5.89 0.03 0.89
CA GLY A 49 6.08 -0.67 -0.38
C GLY A 49 5.07 -0.25 -1.45
N VAL A 50 3.79 -0.28 -1.10
CA VAL A 50 2.68 0.14 -1.97
C VAL A 50 2.83 1.61 -2.36
N ILE A 51 3.16 2.49 -1.41
CA ILE A 51 3.40 3.92 -1.69
C ILE A 51 4.52 4.10 -2.72
N ARG A 52 5.64 3.36 -2.58
CA ARG A 52 6.74 3.42 -3.55
C ARG A 52 6.31 2.96 -4.93
N ALA A 53 5.57 1.86 -4.99
CA ALA A 53 5.04 1.33 -6.24
C ALA A 53 4.05 2.30 -6.91
N TYR A 54 3.18 2.94 -6.11
CA TYR A 54 2.24 3.96 -6.56
C TYR A 54 2.95 5.21 -7.08
N LYS A 55 3.97 5.72 -6.38
CA LYS A 55 4.79 6.85 -6.85
C LYS A 55 5.42 6.55 -8.22
N ASN A 56 5.95 5.34 -8.41
CA ASN A 56 6.50 4.90 -9.70
C ASN A 56 5.41 4.77 -10.78
N LEU A 57 4.24 4.23 -10.43
CA LEU A 57 3.10 4.12 -11.33
C LEU A 57 2.66 5.50 -11.84
N LEU A 58 2.55 6.49 -10.95
CA LEU A 58 2.15 7.85 -11.33
C LEU A 58 3.14 8.56 -12.23
N GLN A 59 4.44 8.24 -12.13
CA GLN A 59 5.44 8.76 -13.06
C GLN A 59 5.23 8.23 -14.48
N ALA A 60 4.77 6.99 -14.61
CA ALA A 60 4.50 6.37 -15.91
C ALA A 60 3.12 6.75 -16.47
N ASP A 61 2.10 6.83 -15.60
CA ASP A 61 0.72 7.13 -15.97
C ASP A 61 0.04 8.00 -14.89
N PRO A 62 0.09 9.33 -15.05
CA PRO A 62 -0.55 10.26 -14.11
C PRO A 62 -2.07 10.10 -14.01
N GLY A 63 -2.71 9.45 -14.99
CA GLY A 63 -4.16 9.21 -15.02
C GLY A 63 -4.63 8.19 -13.97
N ARG A 64 -3.72 7.41 -13.38
CA ARG A 64 -4.01 6.39 -12.35
C ARG A 64 -4.00 6.92 -10.92
N ARG A 65 -4.21 8.22 -10.76
CA ARG A 65 -4.28 8.85 -9.44
C ARG A 65 -5.45 8.30 -8.63
N SER A 66 -5.19 8.01 -7.37
CA SER A 66 -6.16 7.53 -6.39
C SER A 66 -6.05 8.34 -5.12
N SER A 67 -7.18 8.88 -4.66
CA SER A 67 -7.24 9.70 -3.44
C SER A 67 -6.76 8.94 -2.20
N VAL A 68 -7.02 7.64 -2.11
CA VAL A 68 -6.60 6.80 -0.99
C VAL A 68 -5.08 6.66 -0.94
N PHE A 69 -4.43 6.47 -2.10
CA PHE A 69 -2.97 6.39 -2.14
C PHE A 69 -2.31 7.76 -1.98
N ASP A 70 -2.95 8.83 -2.46
CA ASP A 70 -2.50 10.20 -2.22
C ASP A 70 -2.54 10.56 -0.72
N GLU A 71 -3.56 10.09 0.01
CA GLU A 71 -3.65 10.24 1.47
C GLU A 71 -2.51 9.47 2.17
N ALA A 72 -2.26 8.22 1.76
CA ALA A 72 -1.16 7.41 2.29
C ALA A 72 0.22 8.06 2.04
N VAL A 73 0.45 8.61 0.84
CA VAL A 73 1.65 9.39 0.48
C VAL A 73 1.79 10.61 1.38
N THR A 74 0.72 11.38 1.54
CA THR A 74 0.70 12.58 2.38
C THR A 74 1.02 12.22 3.83
N SER A 75 0.50 11.09 4.33
CA SER A 75 0.78 10.62 5.68
C SER A 75 2.22 10.17 5.87
N GLN A 76 2.83 9.51 4.88
CA GLN A 76 4.26 9.21 4.88
C GLN A 76 5.11 10.49 4.95
N GLU A 77 4.81 11.49 4.14
CA GLU A 77 5.58 12.74 4.07
C GLU A 77 5.47 13.58 5.34
N LYS A 78 4.36 13.44 6.08
CA LYS A 78 4.15 14.08 7.38
C LYS A 78 4.73 13.28 8.56
N GLY A 79 5.27 12.09 8.33
CA GLY A 79 5.79 11.21 9.38
C GLY A 79 4.72 10.54 10.24
N ASN A 80 3.45 10.52 9.80
CA ASN A 80 2.33 9.93 10.55
C ASN A 80 1.74 8.68 9.89
N LEU A 81 2.50 8.01 9.02
CA LEU A 81 2.05 6.82 8.30
C LEU A 81 1.56 5.70 9.22
N ARG A 82 2.25 5.48 10.35
CA ARG A 82 1.87 4.45 11.32
C ARG A 82 0.45 4.66 11.87
N GLU A 83 0.09 5.91 12.20
CA GLU A 83 -1.26 6.25 12.66
C GLU A 83 -2.31 6.07 11.56
N PHE A 84 -1.95 6.39 10.31
CA PHE A 84 -2.81 6.17 9.15
C PHE A 84 -3.09 4.66 8.95
N VAL A 85 -2.06 3.82 9.00
CA VAL A 85 -2.18 2.37 8.86
C VAL A 85 -3.02 1.79 10.00
N LYS A 86 -2.81 2.25 11.23
CA LYS A 86 -3.63 1.84 12.38
C LYS A 86 -5.13 2.13 12.14
N LYS A 87 -5.47 3.33 11.66
CA LYS A 87 -6.86 3.69 11.33
C LYS A 87 -7.45 2.80 10.24
N LEU A 88 -6.67 2.43 9.23
CA LEU A 88 -7.12 1.49 8.19
C LEU A 88 -7.48 0.13 8.79
N ARG A 89 -6.62 -0.42 9.67
CA ARG A 89 -6.89 -1.69 10.36
C ARG A 89 -8.14 -1.65 11.24
N GLU A 90 -8.38 -0.51 11.89
CA GLU A 90 -9.55 -0.32 12.76
C GLU A 90 -10.86 -0.19 11.97
N LYS A 91 -10.79 0.32 10.73
CA LYS A 91 -11.95 0.48 9.85
C LYS A 91 -12.41 -0.84 9.21
N GLU A 92 -11.55 -1.85 9.16
CA GLU A 92 -11.85 -3.19 8.64
C GLU A 92 -12.35 -4.19 9.70
N LYS A 93 -12.44 -3.78 10.96
CA LYS A 93 -13.06 -4.55 12.06
C LYS A 93 -14.54 -4.23 12.22
#